data_AF-A0A482TYW1-F1
#
_entry.id   AF-A0A482TYW1-F1
#
_cell.length_a   1.000
_cell.length_b   1.000
_cell.length_c   1.000
_cell.angle_alpha   90.00
_cell.angle_beta   90.00
_cell.angle_gamma   90.00
#
_symmetry.space_group_name_H-M   'P 1'
#
loop_
_entity.id
_entity.type
_entity.pdbx_description
1 polymer ?
#
loop_
_entity_poly.entity_id
_entity_poly.type
_entity_poly.pdbx_seq_one_letter_code
_entity_poly.pdbx_strand_id
1 'polypeptide(L)'
;MNTQRVRLGDLSVGFLHSLSEALQLYGHDPKPLLEAYGLDAERLAEPHARLSIPRYMRLGHAAIQLAGDPALGLEMGRLRKPSHLGLAGLTAAQAPTVRDAARALIRYEPLYASNYRGSSSFHEDAAGAWLRFYSISPYNAYNRFVVDTVLASWVSQLARLGGQPIVPVAIHIEFDAPDYASRYEALFGRPVCFEAQANQLQLDQRTLALRNPDHCPGTWRHLLELCEAELERRTRTRSLRERVAQILGPMLKGQEPDLQQIAARLQMPAWTLRRKLAEEGSSYRAILNDTRRDLAMAYIRDTESAFGEIAWLLGFSSAEAFQRAFKRWSGQTPGDYRRTQRRGV
;
A
#
# COMPACT_ATOMS: atom_id res chain seq x y z
N MET A 1 -14.36 -11.75 21.98
CA MET A 1 -14.21 -10.75 20.89
C MET A 1 -13.31 -11.34 19.82
N ASN A 2 -13.83 -11.54 18.61
CA ASN A 2 -13.06 -12.11 17.51
C ASN A 2 -12.02 -11.07 17.07
N THR A 3 -10.77 -11.25 17.47
CA THR A 3 -9.72 -10.27 17.20
C THR A 3 -9.34 -10.36 15.73
N GLN A 4 -9.50 -9.26 15.00
CA GLN A 4 -9.24 -9.19 13.57
C GLN A 4 -7.77 -9.53 13.32
N ARG A 5 -7.51 -10.66 12.64
CA ARG A 5 -6.15 -11.11 12.32
C ARG A 5 -5.43 -10.05 11.51
N VAL A 6 -4.19 -9.74 11.86
CA VAL A 6 -3.34 -8.82 11.09
C VAL A 6 -3.08 -9.43 9.71
N ARG A 7 -3.37 -8.66 8.66
CA ARG A 7 -3.11 -9.04 7.25
C ARG A 7 -1.92 -8.24 6.73
N LEU A 8 -1.28 -8.71 5.67
CA LEU A 8 -0.23 -7.94 4.97
C LEU A 8 -0.75 -6.63 4.37
N GLY A 9 -2.07 -6.49 4.30
CA GLY A 9 -2.73 -5.34 3.75
C GLY A 9 -3.70 -5.72 2.66
N ASP A 10 -4.48 -4.75 2.24
CA ASP A 10 -5.50 -4.89 1.24
C ASP A 10 -5.70 -3.57 0.50
N LEU A 11 -6.33 -3.67 -0.65
CA LEU A 11 -6.65 -2.54 -1.51
C LEU A 11 -8.04 -2.72 -2.13
N SER A 12 -8.65 -1.61 -2.51
CA SER A 12 -9.93 -1.58 -3.21
C SER A 12 -9.82 -2.36 -4.51
N VAL A 13 -10.84 -3.17 -4.82
CA VAL A 13 -10.95 -3.81 -6.15
C VAL A 13 -10.99 -2.81 -7.29
N GLY A 14 -11.24 -1.51 -7.01
CA GLY A 14 -11.13 -0.44 -8.01
C GLY A 14 -9.77 -0.34 -8.70
N PHE A 15 -8.69 -0.83 -8.08
CA PHE A 15 -7.36 -0.92 -8.72
C PHE A 15 -7.34 -1.87 -9.92
N LEU A 16 -8.28 -2.81 -9.98
CA LEU A 16 -8.39 -3.79 -11.04
C LEU A 16 -8.92 -3.17 -12.33
N HIS A 17 -9.65 -2.05 -12.28
CA HIS A 17 -10.09 -1.37 -13.51
C HIS A 17 -8.91 -0.88 -14.36
N SER A 18 -7.89 -0.28 -13.76
CA SER A 18 -6.67 0.10 -14.50
C SER A 18 -5.88 -1.10 -15.02
N LEU A 19 -5.95 -2.26 -14.34
CA LEU A 19 -5.34 -3.50 -14.81
C LEU A 19 -6.11 -4.03 -16.03
N SER A 20 -7.43 -4.07 -15.95
CA SER A 20 -8.31 -4.51 -17.04
C SER A 20 -8.15 -3.63 -18.27
N GLU A 21 -8.18 -2.31 -18.11
CA GLU A 21 -7.97 -1.35 -19.21
C GLU A 21 -6.59 -1.52 -19.83
N ALA A 22 -5.54 -1.75 -19.02
CA ALA A 22 -4.20 -2.02 -19.54
C ALA A 22 -4.17 -3.31 -20.37
N LEU A 23 -4.71 -4.43 -19.88
CA LEU A 23 -4.77 -5.69 -20.65
C LEU A 23 -5.52 -5.54 -21.98
N GLN A 24 -6.62 -4.78 -21.98
CA GLN A 24 -7.39 -4.50 -23.19
C GLN A 24 -6.58 -3.70 -24.22
N LEU A 25 -5.75 -2.74 -23.81
CA LEU A 25 -4.85 -2.02 -24.71
C LEU A 25 -3.80 -2.95 -25.35
N TYR A 26 -3.41 -4.03 -24.67
CA TYR A 26 -2.50 -5.05 -25.20
C TYR A 26 -3.25 -6.16 -25.96
N GLY A 27 -4.56 -6.00 -26.19
CA GLY A 27 -5.37 -6.93 -26.98
C GLY A 27 -5.82 -8.19 -26.22
N HIS A 28 -5.76 -8.19 -24.89
CA HIS A 28 -6.19 -9.32 -24.07
C HIS A 28 -7.54 -9.04 -23.38
N ASP A 29 -8.40 -10.07 -23.33
CA ASP A 29 -9.58 -10.04 -22.47
C ASP A 29 -9.17 -10.27 -21.00
N PRO A 30 -9.40 -9.30 -20.09
CA PRO A 30 -9.05 -9.47 -18.68
C PRO A 30 -9.95 -10.48 -17.95
N LYS A 31 -11.14 -10.79 -18.47
CA LYS A 31 -12.17 -11.55 -17.74
C LYS A 31 -11.69 -12.94 -17.30
N PRO A 32 -11.11 -13.81 -18.16
CA PRO A 32 -10.66 -15.14 -17.73
C PRO A 32 -9.61 -15.08 -16.60
N LEU A 33 -8.71 -14.09 -16.65
CA LEU A 33 -7.70 -13.90 -15.63
C LEU A 33 -8.33 -13.46 -14.30
N LEU A 34 -9.29 -12.53 -14.33
CA LEU A 34 -9.98 -12.07 -13.12
C LEU A 34 -10.82 -13.19 -12.50
N GLU A 35 -11.53 -13.98 -13.31
CA GLU A 35 -12.33 -15.12 -12.85
C GLU A 35 -11.46 -16.20 -12.20
N ALA A 36 -10.27 -16.49 -12.75
CA ALA A 36 -9.30 -17.41 -12.13
C ALA A 36 -8.84 -16.96 -10.73
N TYR A 37 -8.98 -15.67 -10.42
CA TYR A 37 -8.71 -15.09 -9.09
C TYR A 37 -9.98 -14.86 -8.27
N GLY A 38 -11.14 -15.36 -8.70
CA GLY A 38 -12.43 -15.22 -8.03
C GLY A 38 -12.93 -13.76 -8.02
N LEU A 39 -12.67 -13.01 -9.09
CA LEU A 39 -13.04 -11.61 -9.25
C LEU A 39 -14.00 -11.47 -10.44
N ASP A 40 -15.23 -11.92 -10.25
CA ASP A 40 -16.31 -11.76 -11.22
C ASP A 40 -16.87 -10.31 -11.22
N ALA A 41 -17.79 -10.04 -12.16
CA ALA A 41 -18.39 -8.72 -12.30
C ALA A 41 -19.15 -8.27 -11.04
N GLU A 42 -19.78 -9.20 -10.32
CA GLU A 42 -20.51 -8.91 -9.08
C GLU A 42 -19.54 -8.46 -7.98
N ARG A 43 -18.44 -9.18 -7.80
CA ARG A 43 -17.39 -8.85 -6.84
C ARG A 43 -16.71 -7.52 -7.14
N LEU A 44 -16.56 -7.17 -8.42
CA LEU A 44 -16.00 -5.88 -8.83
C LEU A 44 -16.98 -4.72 -8.63
N ALA A 45 -18.28 -4.98 -8.67
CA ALA A 45 -19.33 -3.98 -8.43
C ALA A 45 -19.67 -3.80 -6.94
N GLU A 46 -19.25 -4.73 -6.07
CA GLU A 46 -19.55 -4.67 -4.64
C GLU A 46 -18.89 -3.44 -3.97
N PRO A 47 -19.69 -2.58 -3.29
CA PRO A 47 -19.17 -1.44 -2.57
C PRO A 47 -18.14 -1.86 -1.51
N HIS A 48 -17.02 -1.14 -1.47
CA HIS A 48 -15.92 -1.41 -0.53
C HIS A 48 -15.29 -2.80 -0.65
N ALA A 49 -15.53 -3.57 -1.73
CA ALA A 49 -14.82 -4.82 -1.94
C ALA A 49 -13.31 -4.58 -1.96
N ARG A 50 -12.59 -5.45 -1.24
CA ARG A 50 -11.13 -5.39 -1.12
C ARG A 50 -10.49 -6.69 -1.53
N LEU A 51 -9.28 -6.56 -2.04
CA LEU A 51 -8.37 -7.64 -2.39
C LEU A 51 -7.13 -7.52 -1.51
N SER A 52 -6.65 -8.63 -0.95
CA SER A 52 -5.40 -8.63 -0.19
C SER A 52 -4.23 -8.25 -1.11
N ILE A 53 -3.28 -7.43 -0.64
CA ILE A 53 -2.11 -7.01 -1.42
C ILE A 53 -1.38 -8.17 -2.10
N PRO A 54 -1.12 -9.33 -1.44
CA PRO A 54 -0.40 -10.40 -2.11
C PRO A 54 -1.19 -11.09 -3.22
N ARG A 55 -2.54 -11.16 -3.12
CA ARG A 55 -3.38 -11.61 -4.23
C ARG A 55 -3.29 -10.64 -5.41
N TYR A 56 -3.28 -9.33 -5.13
CA TYR A 56 -3.07 -8.31 -6.16
C TYR A 56 -1.69 -8.43 -6.82
N MET A 57 -0.64 -8.68 -6.03
CA MET A 57 0.72 -8.93 -6.53
C MET A 57 0.78 -10.13 -7.48
N ARG A 58 0.16 -11.27 -7.11
CA ARG A 58 0.06 -12.44 -7.98
C ARG A 58 -0.74 -12.16 -9.25
N LEU A 59 -1.89 -11.49 -9.12
CA LEU A 59 -2.74 -11.13 -10.25
C LEU A 59 -2.02 -10.19 -11.22
N GLY A 60 -1.33 -9.16 -10.73
CA GLY A 60 -0.56 -8.25 -11.57
C GLY A 60 0.63 -8.93 -12.25
N HIS A 61 1.32 -9.84 -11.54
CA HIS A 61 2.35 -10.67 -12.17
C HIS A 61 1.77 -11.54 -13.30
N ALA A 62 0.63 -12.19 -13.08
CA ALA A 62 -0.05 -12.97 -14.12
C ALA A 62 -0.50 -12.09 -15.29
N ALA A 63 -0.96 -10.87 -15.04
CA ALA A 63 -1.31 -9.90 -16.08
C ALA A 63 -0.09 -9.47 -16.90
N ILE A 64 1.07 -9.27 -16.26
CA ILE A 64 2.35 -8.98 -16.93
C ILE A 64 2.76 -10.14 -17.84
N GLN A 65 2.66 -11.39 -17.35
CA GLN A 65 2.96 -12.57 -18.16
C GLN A 65 2.00 -12.69 -19.36
N LEU A 66 0.71 -12.42 -19.15
CA LEU A 66 -0.29 -12.45 -20.20
C LEU A 66 -0.03 -11.39 -21.28
N ALA A 67 0.28 -10.16 -20.88
CA ALA A 67 0.56 -9.05 -21.78
C ALA A 67 1.94 -9.15 -22.47
N GLY A 68 2.86 -9.96 -21.93
CA GLY A 68 4.23 -10.06 -22.43
C GLY A 68 5.07 -8.79 -22.21
N ASP A 69 4.66 -7.89 -21.31
CA ASP A 69 5.33 -6.61 -21.07
C ASP A 69 5.59 -6.36 -19.57
N PRO A 70 6.85 -6.36 -19.12
CA PRO A 70 7.21 -6.11 -17.72
C PRO A 70 6.85 -4.70 -17.23
N ALA A 71 6.65 -3.73 -18.14
CA ALA A 71 6.32 -2.36 -17.81
C ALA A 71 4.80 -2.08 -17.74
N LEU A 72 3.94 -3.12 -17.79
CA LEU A 72 2.48 -2.99 -17.71
C LEU A 72 2.03 -2.10 -16.53
N GLY A 73 2.77 -2.14 -15.41
CA GLY A 73 2.50 -1.31 -14.24
C GLY A 73 2.53 0.20 -14.52
N LEU A 74 3.40 0.67 -15.41
CA LEU A 74 3.46 2.09 -15.82
C LEU A 74 2.19 2.47 -16.60
N GLU A 75 1.72 1.61 -17.51
CA GLU A 75 0.46 1.84 -18.25
C GLU A 75 -0.75 1.83 -17.33
N MET A 76 -0.82 0.87 -16.40
CA MET A 76 -1.87 0.82 -15.38
C MET A 76 -1.94 2.13 -14.58
N GLY A 77 -0.79 2.71 -14.23
CA GLY A 77 -0.75 3.99 -13.54
C GLY A 77 -1.23 5.15 -14.42
N ARG A 78 -0.82 5.20 -15.69
CA ARG A 78 -1.26 6.21 -16.67
C ARG A 78 -2.78 6.20 -16.85
N LEU A 79 -3.39 5.02 -16.90
CA LEU A 79 -4.83 4.79 -17.05
C LEU A 79 -5.63 5.02 -15.76
N ARG A 80 -4.99 5.33 -14.62
CA ARG A 80 -5.71 5.52 -13.37
C ARG A 80 -6.69 6.68 -13.46
N LYS A 81 -7.96 6.39 -13.14
CA LYS A 81 -9.04 7.38 -13.00
C LYS A 81 -9.34 7.65 -11.52
N PRO A 82 -9.82 8.85 -11.16
CA PRO A 82 -10.23 9.17 -9.79
C PRO A 82 -11.25 8.18 -9.21
N SER A 83 -12.21 7.73 -10.03
CA SER A 83 -13.21 6.74 -9.64
C SER A 83 -12.62 5.41 -9.17
N HIS A 84 -11.46 5.00 -9.68
CA HIS A 84 -10.79 3.76 -9.28
C HIS A 84 -10.25 3.81 -7.83
N LEU A 85 -10.03 5.01 -7.31
CA LEU A 85 -9.66 5.26 -5.90
C LEU A 85 -10.88 5.58 -5.02
N GLY A 86 -12.09 5.51 -5.58
CA GLY A 86 -13.34 5.81 -4.90
C GLY A 86 -13.38 7.23 -4.36
N LEU A 87 -13.94 7.39 -3.16
CA LEU A 87 -14.17 8.68 -2.53
C LEU A 87 -12.88 9.52 -2.40
N ALA A 88 -11.75 8.90 -2.07
CA ALA A 88 -10.47 9.60 -1.96
C ALA A 88 -10.01 10.21 -3.29
N GLY A 89 -10.15 9.46 -4.38
CA GLY A 89 -9.80 9.94 -5.73
C GLY A 89 -10.73 11.05 -6.19
N LEU A 90 -12.04 10.90 -5.98
CA LEU A 90 -13.04 11.92 -6.31
C LEU A 90 -12.81 13.22 -5.52
N THR A 91 -12.48 13.11 -4.24
CA THR A 91 -12.12 14.24 -3.37
C THR A 91 -10.87 14.96 -3.87
N ALA A 92 -9.83 14.19 -4.24
CA ALA A 92 -8.63 14.76 -4.83
C ALA A 92 -8.92 15.43 -6.18
N ALA A 93 -9.76 14.85 -7.03
CA ALA A 93 -10.11 15.39 -8.34
C ALA A 93 -10.87 16.72 -8.28
N GLN A 94 -11.52 17.04 -7.16
CA GLN A 94 -12.18 18.33 -6.94
C GLN A 94 -11.30 19.33 -6.19
N ALA A 95 -10.05 18.99 -5.85
CA ALA A 95 -9.21 19.84 -5.02
C ALA A 95 -8.84 21.16 -5.72
N PRO A 96 -8.72 22.27 -4.98
CA PRO A 96 -8.49 23.59 -5.59
C PRO A 96 -7.11 23.72 -6.24
N THR A 97 -6.13 22.94 -5.80
CA THR A 97 -4.77 22.93 -6.35
C THR A 97 -4.21 21.51 -6.41
N VAL A 98 -3.14 21.33 -7.19
CA VAL A 98 -2.32 20.11 -7.20
C VAL A 98 -1.79 19.77 -5.81
N ARG A 99 -1.39 20.76 -5.00
CA ARG A 99 -0.98 20.55 -3.60
C ARG A 99 -2.09 19.91 -2.78
N ASP A 100 -3.30 20.45 -2.88
CA ASP A 100 -4.46 19.96 -2.12
C ASP A 100 -4.89 18.57 -2.59
N ALA A 101 -4.79 18.31 -3.90
CA ALA A 101 -5.04 16.99 -4.47
C ALA A 101 -4.05 15.94 -3.97
N ALA A 102 -2.75 16.26 -3.98
CA ALA A 102 -1.69 15.39 -3.47
C ALA A 102 -1.89 15.09 -1.98
N ARG A 103 -2.21 16.11 -1.17
CA ARG A 103 -2.53 15.93 0.25
C ARG A 103 -3.75 15.04 0.45
N ALA A 104 -4.82 15.22 -0.33
CA ALA A 104 -6.03 14.40 -0.24
C ALA A 104 -5.75 12.92 -0.60
N LEU A 105 -5.02 12.66 -1.69
CA LEU A 105 -4.66 11.30 -2.11
C LEU A 105 -3.89 10.52 -1.04
N ILE A 106 -3.00 11.22 -0.33
CA ILE A 106 -2.16 10.64 0.73
C ILE A 106 -2.96 10.51 2.04
N ARG A 107 -3.65 11.56 2.47
CA ARG A 107 -4.45 11.56 3.72
C ARG A 107 -5.52 10.48 3.71
N TYR A 108 -6.20 10.30 2.57
CA TYR A 108 -7.30 9.35 2.42
C TYR A 108 -6.88 8.02 1.79
N GLU A 109 -5.57 7.75 1.71
CA GLU A 109 -5.05 6.43 1.33
C GLU A 109 -5.73 5.26 2.07
N PRO A 110 -5.97 5.32 3.40
CA PRO A 110 -6.63 4.24 4.15
C PRO A 110 -8.04 3.86 3.65
N LEU A 111 -8.68 4.71 2.85
CA LEU A 111 -9.98 4.42 2.25
C LEU A 111 -9.85 3.42 1.10
N TYR A 112 -8.78 3.49 0.31
CA TYR A 112 -8.57 2.65 -0.87
C TYR A 112 -7.43 1.63 -0.70
N ALA A 113 -6.46 1.83 0.17
CA ALA A 113 -5.34 0.91 0.41
C ALA A 113 -4.91 0.93 1.88
N SER A 114 -4.48 -0.22 2.40
CA SER A 114 -3.93 -0.35 3.74
C SER A 114 -2.78 -1.33 3.68
N ASN A 115 -1.59 -0.90 4.06
CA ASN A 115 -0.38 -1.71 4.11
C ASN A 115 0.07 -1.81 5.57
N TYR A 116 0.29 -3.04 6.06
CA TYR A 116 0.70 -3.23 7.45
C TYR A 116 2.07 -2.61 7.76
N ARG A 117 2.91 -2.38 6.73
CA ARG A 117 4.26 -1.83 6.89
C ARG A 117 4.33 -0.32 6.90
N GLY A 118 3.24 0.38 6.57
CA GLY A 118 3.26 1.83 6.57
C GLY A 118 2.22 2.44 5.67
N SER A 119 2.32 3.75 5.53
CA SER A 119 1.46 4.56 4.70
C SER A 119 2.31 5.51 3.88
N SER A 120 1.77 5.92 2.75
CA SER A 120 2.35 6.96 1.93
C SER A 120 2.40 8.28 2.71
N SER A 121 3.32 9.17 2.35
CA SER A 121 3.51 10.46 3.04
C SER A 121 3.71 11.61 2.08
N PHE A 122 3.25 12.79 2.50
CA PHE A 122 3.46 14.06 1.82
C PHE A 122 4.29 14.97 2.73
N HIS A 123 5.47 15.37 2.27
CA HIS A 123 6.36 16.29 3.00
C HIS A 123 6.66 17.50 2.13
N GLU A 124 6.38 18.71 2.63
CA GLU A 124 6.55 19.95 1.89
C GLU A 124 7.53 20.88 2.61
N ASP A 125 8.42 21.48 1.83
CA ASP A 125 9.45 22.43 2.24
C ASP A 125 9.54 23.61 1.24
N ALA A 126 10.57 24.44 1.36
CA ALA A 126 10.77 25.59 0.47
C ALA A 126 11.04 25.19 -1.00
N ALA A 127 11.60 24.01 -1.25
CA ALA A 127 11.91 23.52 -2.60
C ALA A 127 10.70 22.88 -3.29
N GLY A 128 9.69 22.45 -2.53
CA GLY A 128 8.47 21.85 -3.07
C GLY A 128 7.94 20.77 -2.13
N ALA A 129 7.36 19.71 -2.70
CA ALA A 129 6.85 18.60 -1.92
C ALA A 129 7.24 17.24 -2.46
N TRP A 130 7.63 16.36 -1.54
CA TRP A 130 7.87 14.95 -1.77
C TRP A 130 6.61 14.14 -1.48
N LEU A 131 6.16 13.37 -2.47
CA LEU A 131 5.17 12.32 -2.33
C LEU A 131 5.92 10.99 -2.27
N ARG A 132 5.84 10.30 -1.14
CA ARG A 132 6.53 9.02 -0.90
C ARG A 132 5.53 7.88 -0.80
N PHE A 133 5.75 6.84 -1.60
CA PHE A 133 4.97 5.61 -1.58
C PHE A 133 5.65 4.57 -0.68
N TYR A 134 4.90 4.04 0.29
CA TYR A 134 5.39 2.96 1.14
C TYR A 134 4.96 1.59 0.60
N SER A 135 5.84 0.95 -0.18
CA SER A 135 5.59 -0.38 -0.76
C SER A 135 6.06 -1.53 0.15
N ILE A 136 5.61 -2.75 -0.15
CA ILE A 136 6.15 -3.96 0.48
C ILE A 136 7.42 -4.37 -0.25
N SER A 137 8.56 -4.29 0.45
CA SER A 137 9.88 -4.77 -0.01
C SER A 137 10.25 -6.15 0.58
N PRO A 138 11.24 -6.88 0.04
CA PRO A 138 12.06 -6.61 -1.13
C PRO A 138 11.28 -6.66 -2.45
N TYR A 139 11.86 -6.07 -3.48
CA TYR A 139 11.23 -5.97 -4.79
C TYR A 139 11.60 -7.16 -5.68
N ASN A 140 10.60 -7.66 -6.41
CA ASN A 140 10.71 -8.75 -7.35
C ASN A 140 9.62 -8.61 -8.44
N ALA A 141 9.53 -9.60 -9.32
CA ALA A 141 8.57 -9.61 -10.43
C ALA A 141 7.09 -9.54 -10.01
N TYR A 142 6.76 -9.75 -8.73
CA TYR A 142 5.40 -9.69 -8.21
C TYR A 142 5.01 -8.32 -7.64
N ASN A 143 5.94 -7.39 -7.40
CA ASN A 143 5.62 -6.12 -6.73
C ASN A 143 6.28 -4.87 -7.31
N ARG A 144 7.25 -4.97 -8.22
CA ARG A 144 7.82 -3.79 -8.93
C ARG A 144 6.71 -2.97 -9.60
N PHE A 145 5.79 -3.64 -10.29
CA PHE A 145 4.66 -2.99 -10.98
C PHE A 145 3.75 -2.18 -10.04
N VAL A 146 3.72 -2.51 -8.73
CA VAL A 146 2.90 -1.76 -7.76
C VAL A 146 3.49 -0.36 -7.57
N VAL A 147 4.81 -0.25 -7.48
CA VAL A 147 5.51 1.05 -7.41
C VAL A 147 5.29 1.81 -8.71
N ASP A 148 5.46 1.14 -9.85
CA ASP A 148 5.25 1.71 -11.18
C ASP A 148 3.86 2.33 -11.30
N THR A 149 2.83 1.54 -10.97
CA THR A 149 1.43 1.97 -11.02
C THR A 149 1.16 3.15 -10.10
N VAL A 150 1.67 3.13 -8.86
CA VAL A 150 1.39 4.22 -7.90
C VAL A 150 2.04 5.52 -8.34
N LEU A 151 3.34 5.53 -8.64
CA LEU A 151 4.05 6.74 -9.04
C LEU A 151 3.50 7.31 -10.35
N ALA A 152 3.27 6.47 -11.36
CA ALA A 152 2.65 6.87 -12.61
C ALA A 152 1.21 7.41 -12.40
N SER A 153 0.44 6.82 -11.49
CA SER A 153 -0.91 7.29 -11.18
C SER A 153 -0.96 8.64 -10.48
N TRP A 154 0.01 8.96 -9.62
CA TRP A 154 0.09 10.28 -8.99
C TRP A 154 0.36 11.34 -10.05
N VAL A 155 1.34 11.13 -10.93
CA VAL A 155 1.63 12.09 -12.01
C VAL A 155 0.44 12.24 -12.95
N SER A 156 -0.16 11.14 -13.41
CA SER A 156 -1.33 11.17 -14.31
C SER A 156 -2.53 11.92 -13.70
N GLN A 157 -2.86 11.64 -12.44
CA GLN A 157 -4.02 12.28 -11.79
C GLN A 157 -3.77 13.75 -11.46
N LEU A 158 -2.57 14.10 -11.00
CA LEU A 158 -2.24 15.50 -10.70
C LEU A 158 -2.15 16.33 -11.98
N ALA A 159 -1.61 15.76 -13.08
CA ALA A 159 -1.59 16.41 -14.39
C ALA A 159 -3.01 16.64 -14.93
N ARG A 160 -3.88 15.62 -14.83
CA ARG A 160 -5.30 15.73 -15.22
C ARG A 160 -6.00 16.85 -14.44
N LEU A 161 -5.76 16.94 -13.14
CA LEU A 161 -6.34 17.97 -12.29
C LEU A 161 -5.85 19.38 -12.65
N GLY A 162 -4.54 19.54 -12.90
CA GLY A 162 -3.96 20.83 -13.27
C GLY A 162 -4.22 21.25 -14.73
N GLY A 163 -4.90 20.40 -15.51
CA GLY A 163 -5.21 20.64 -16.93
C GLY A 163 -3.98 20.68 -17.85
N GLN A 164 -2.81 20.20 -17.39
CA GLN A 164 -1.56 20.26 -18.15
C GLN A 164 -0.58 19.17 -17.69
N PRO A 165 0.41 18.78 -18.53
CA PRO A 165 1.45 17.85 -18.14
C PRO A 165 2.23 18.32 -16.90
N ILE A 166 2.53 17.39 -16.00
CA ILE A 166 3.40 17.61 -14.84
C ILE A 166 4.69 16.81 -15.04
N VAL A 167 5.82 17.50 -14.91
CA VAL A 167 7.15 16.92 -14.89
C VAL A 167 7.68 17.03 -13.47
N PRO A 168 7.79 15.93 -12.71
CA PRO A 168 8.39 15.97 -11.39
C PRO A 168 9.84 16.47 -11.45
N VAL A 169 10.31 17.14 -10.41
CA VAL A 169 11.71 17.64 -10.34
C VAL A 169 12.70 16.50 -10.15
N ALA A 170 12.30 15.50 -9.37
CA ALA A 170 13.07 14.31 -9.06
C ALA A 170 12.14 13.10 -8.88
N ILE A 171 12.62 11.93 -9.28
CA ILE A 171 11.95 10.64 -9.09
C ILE A 171 12.98 9.65 -8.56
N HIS A 172 12.68 9.05 -7.42
CA HIS A 172 13.54 8.09 -6.73
C HIS A 172 12.78 6.76 -6.61
N ILE A 173 13.45 5.64 -6.89
CA ILE A 173 12.90 4.29 -6.81
C ILE A 173 13.88 3.39 -6.07
N GLU A 174 13.36 2.52 -5.20
CA GLU A 174 14.20 1.71 -4.29
C GLU A 174 14.89 0.52 -4.97
N PHE A 175 14.34 0.01 -6.06
CA PHE A 175 14.91 -1.13 -6.78
C PHE A 175 15.90 -0.70 -7.86
N ASP A 176 16.72 -1.65 -8.27
CA ASP A 176 17.63 -1.62 -9.41
C ASP A 176 16.90 -1.26 -10.71
N ALA A 177 17.57 -0.51 -11.59
CA ALA A 177 17.00 -0.14 -12.88
C ALA A 177 16.56 -1.39 -13.67
N PRO A 178 15.26 -1.57 -13.99
CA PRO A 178 14.80 -2.72 -14.74
C PRO A 178 15.11 -2.55 -16.23
N ASP A 179 14.97 -3.63 -17.02
CA ASP A 179 15.20 -3.60 -18.48
C ASP A 179 14.35 -2.56 -19.22
N TYR A 180 13.22 -2.14 -18.63
CA TYR A 180 12.33 -1.11 -19.15
C TYR A 180 12.55 0.29 -18.54
N ALA A 181 13.72 0.55 -17.93
CA ALA A 181 14.06 1.81 -17.25
C ALA A 181 13.84 3.06 -18.14
N SER A 182 14.12 2.97 -19.44
CA SER A 182 13.93 4.07 -20.40
C SER A 182 12.47 4.54 -20.50
N ARG A 183 11.49 3.67 -20.21
CA ARG A 183 10.06 4.03 -20.21
C ARG A 183 9.68 4.94 -19.06
N TYR A 184 10.43 4.91 -17.96
CA TYR A 184 10.20 5.84 -16.85
C TYR A 184 10.52 7.26 -17.29
N GLU A 185 11.63 7.47 -18.00
CA GLU A 185 12.02 8.81 -18.49
C GLU A 185 11.00 9.34 -19.51
N ALA A 186 10.54 8.49 -20.41
CA ALA A 186 9.49 8.86 -21.37
C ALA A 186 8.18 9.25 -20.67
N LEU A 187 7.83 8.60 -19.56
CA LEU A 187 6.62 8.88 -18.80
C LEU A 187 6.76 10.13 -17.91
N PHE A 188 7.87 10.29 -17.21
CA PHE A 188 8.07 11.34 -16.21
C PHE A 188 8.73 12.60 -16.77
N GLY A 189 9.32 12.54 -17.97
CA GLY A 189 10.06 13.64 -18.59
C GLY A 189 11.38 13.96 -17.89
N ARG A 190 11.88 13.05 -17.04
CA ARG A 190 13.13 13.19 -16.27
C ARG A 190 13.78 11.82 -16.02
N PRO A 191 15.12 11.78 -15.91
CA PRO A 191 15.83 10.63 -15.40
C PRO A 191 15.35 10.21 -14.00
N VAL A 192 15.24 8.90 -13.80
CA VAL A 192 14.90 8.30 -12.51
C VAL A 192 16.18 7.87 -11.79
N CYS A 193 16.28 8.20 -10.50
CA CYS A 193 17.32 7.68 -9.62
C CYS A 193 16.84 6.34 -9.04
N PHE A 194 17.35 5.24 -9.59
CA PHE A 194 17.15 3.88 -9.07
C PHE A 194 18.09 3.60 -7.89
N GLU A 195 17.83 2.50 -7.17
CA GLU A 195 18.57 2.13 -5.94
C GLU A 195 18.58 3.21 -4.86
N ALA A 196 17.57 4.07 -4.87
CA ALA A 196 17.41 5.14 -3.89
C ALA A 196 16.85 4.61 -2.56
N GLN A 197 16.87 5.44 -1.52
CA GLN A 197 16.38 5.03 -0.19
C GLN A 197 14.85 4.91 -0.07
N ALA A 198 14.09 5.45 -1.04
CA ALA A 198 12.63 5.47 -1.00
C ALA A 198 12.01 5.62 -2.39
N ASN A 199 10.81 5.04 -2.58
CA ASN A 199 9.97 5.29 -3.75
C ASN A 199 9.23 6.62 -3.59
N GLN A 200 9.60 7.64 -4.37
CA GLN A 200 9.06 8.99 -4.19
C GLN A 200 9.25 9.86 -5.42
N LEU A 201 8.42 10.88 -5.55
CA LEU A 201 8.58 11.95 -6.53
C LEU A 201 8.50 13.32 -5.85
N GLN A 202 9.19 14.30 -6.42
CA GLN A 202 9.16 15.69 -5.95
C GLN A 202 8.46 16.59 -6.97
N LEU A 203 7.55 17.44 -6.49
CA LEU A 203 6.94 18.50 -7.28
C LEU A 203 7.45 19.86 -6.78
N ASP A 204 7.79 20.78 -7.69
CA ASP A 204 8.17 22.14 -7.32
C ASP A 204 6.97 22.97 -6.84
N GLN A 205 7.25 24.14 -6.27
CA GLN A 205 6.20 25.04 -5.79
C GLN A 205 5.26 25.55 -6.89
N ARG A 206 5.75 25.67 -8.13
CA ARG A 206 4.95 26.15 -9.27
C ARG A 206 3.92 25.09 -9.69
N THR A 207 4.33 23.84 -9.79
CA THR A 207 3.48 22.68 -10.04
C THR A 207 2.46 22.51 -8.92
N LEU A 208 2.87 22.62 -7.66
CA LEU A 208 1.96 22.53 -6.52
C LEU A 208 0.90 23.64 -6.51
N ALA A 209 1.21 24.81 -7.05
CA ALA A 209 0.30 25.95 -7.15
C ALA A 209 -0.67 25.89 -8.34
N LEU A 210 -0.53 24.91 -9.24
CA LEU A 210 -1.46 24.73 -10.37
C LEU A 210 -2.89 24.56 -9.86
N ARG A 211 -3.79 25.35 -10.42
CA ARG A 211 -5.21 25.41 -10.05
C ARG A 211 -6.01 24.37 -10.83
N ASN A 212 -7.00 23.80 -10.16
CA ASN A 212 -7.99 22.96 -10.81
C ASN A 212 -9.08 23.86 -11.44
N PRO A 213 -9.24 23.86 -12.78
CA PRO A 213 -10.27 24.66 -13.44
C PRO A 213 -11.69 24.20 -13.10
N ASP A 214 -11.87 22.94 -12.73
CA ASP A 214 -13.17 22.32 -12.42
C ASP A 214 -13.49 22.32 -10.91
N HIS A 215 -12.74 23.10 -10.11
CA HIS A 215 -12.94 23.15 -8.66
C HIS A 215 -14.28 23.79 -8.29
N CYS A 216 -15.12 23.03 -7.57
CA CYS A 216 -16.30 23.55 -6.90
C CYS A 216 -16.10 23.56 -5.37
N PRO A 217 -16.00 24.73 -4.71
CA PRO A 217 -15.72 24.81 -3.27
C PRO A 217 -16.74 24.12 -2.36
N GLY A 218 -18.02 24.10 -2.75
CA GLY A 218 -19.09 23.42 -2.00
C GLY A 218 -18.95 21.90 -2.08
N THR A 219 -18.83 21.38 -3.31
CA THR A 219 -18.65 19.95 -3.56
C THR A 219 -17.40 19.41 -2.89
N TRP A 220 -16.27 20.12 -3.00
CA TRP A 220 -15.04 19.66 -2.39
C TRP A 220 -15.16 19.55 -0.86
N ARG A 221 -15.72 20.57 -0.19
CA ARG A 221 -15.88 20.55 1.27
C ARG A 221 -16.74 19.38 1.72
N HIS A 222 -17.83 19.13 1.00
CA HIS A 222 -18.69 17.98 1.29
C HIS A 222 -17.99 16.63 1.08
N LEU A 223 -17.25 16.47 -0.02
CA LEU A 223 -16.44 15.26 -0.26
C LEU A 223 -15.40 15.03 0.84
N LEU A 224 -14.86 16.12 1.39
CA LEU A 224 -13.94 16.08 2.50
C LEU A 224 -14.60 15.58 3.79
N GLU A 225 -15.77 16.12 4.13
CA GLU A 225 -16.57 15.66 5.27
C GLU A 225 -16.90 14.16 5.16
N LEU A 226 -17.29 13.70 3.96
CA LEU A 226 -17.54 12.28 3.70
C LEU A 226 -16.27 11.43 3.90
N CYS A 227 -15.11 11.91 3.44
CA CYS A 227 -13.84 11.22 3.64
C CYS A 227 -13.48 11.11 5.12
N GLU A 228 -13.60 12.20 5.88
CA GLU A 228 -13.32 12.20 7.32
C GLU A 228 -14.28 11.27 8.08
N ALA A 229 -15.58 11.29 7.77
CA ALA A 229 -16.57 10.42 8.39
C ALA A 229 -16.28 8.93 8.11
N GLU A 230 -15.93 8.58 6.88
CA GLU A 230 -15.56 7.20 6.52
C GLU A 230 -14.23 6.78 7.16
N LEU A 231 -13.25 7.68 7.24
CA LEU A 231 -11.98 7.42 7.92
C LEU A 231 -12.19 7.23 9.43
N GLU A 232 -13.05 8.04 10.04
CA GLU A 232 -13.44 7.92 11.43
C GLU A 232 -14.14 6.58 11.66
N ARG A 233 -15.11 6.19 10.82
CA ARG A 233 -15.79 4.89 10.91
C ARG A 233 -14.80 3.71 10.88
N ARG A 234 -13.71 3.82 10.11
CA ARG A 234 -12.62 2.82 10.03
C ARG A 234 -11.64 2.83 11.20
N THR A 235 -11.61 3.90 12.00
CA THR A 235 -10.66 4.09 13.10
C THR A 235 -11.29 4.06 14.48
N ARG A 236 -12.55 4.51 14.62
CA ARG A 236 -13.31 4.66 15.87
C ARG A 236 -13.59 3.33 16.58
N THR A 237 -13.59 2.23 15.84
CA THR A 237 -13.76 0.87 16.38
C THR A 237 -12.44 0.22 16.81
N ARG A 238 -11.29 0.90 16.70
CA ARG A 238 -9.99 0.31 17.04
C ARG A 238 -9.74 0.32 18.54
N SER A 239 -9.62 -0.87 19.12
CA SER A 239 -9.08 -1.11 20.46
C SER A 239 -7.65 -0.55 20.58
N LEU A 240 -7.20 -0.30 21.81
CA LEU A 240 -5.80 0.09 22.05
C LEU A 240 -4.84 -0.97 21.50
N ARG A 241 -5.21 -2.25 21.62
CA ARG A 241 -4.50 -3.38 21.01
C ARG A 241 -4.30 -3.22 19.49
N GLU A 242 -5.34 -2.86 18.75
CA GLU A 242 -5.25 -2.67 17.29
C GLU A 242 -4.40 -1.47 16.91
N ARG A 243 -4.48 -0.38 17.68
CA ARG A 243 -3.62 0.80 17.50
C ARG A 243 -2.15 0.46 17.72
N VAL A 244 -1.84 -0.32 18.78
CA VAL A 244 -0.49 -0.82 19.03
C VAL A 244 -0.01 -1.71 17.87
N ALA A 245 -0.84 -2.64 17.40
CA ALA A 245 -0.47 -3.53 16.28
C ALA A 245 -0.17 -2.76 14.98
N GLN A 246 -0.93 -1.69 14.70
CA GLN A 246 -0.72 -0.83 13.52
C GLN A 246 0.55 -0.01 13.58
N ILE A 247 0.94 0.47 14.76
CA ILE A 247 2.21 1.17 14.94
C ILE A 247 3.38 0.17 14.90
N LEU A 248 3.15 -1.03 15.42
CA LEU A 248 4.17 -2.07 15.50
C LEU A 248 4.58 -2.57 14.11
N GLY A 249 3.61 -2.84 13.22
CA GLY A 249 3.86 -3.41 11.88
C GLY A 249 4.96 -2.69 11.09
N PRO A 250 4.89 -1.36 10.89
CA PRO A 250 5.92 -0.57 10.20
C PRO A 250 7.30 -0.58 10.86
N MET A 251 7.35 -0.82 12.18
CA MET A 251 8.57 -0.81 12.96
C MET A 251 9.26 -2.18 13.02
N LEU A 252 8.57 -3.26 12.62
CA LEU A 252 9.17 -4.58 12.45
C LEU A 252 10.05 -4.57 11.19
N LYS A 253 11.35 -4.32 11.38
CA LYS A 253 12.35 -4.37 10.29
C LYS A 253 13.74 -4.66 10.87
N GLY A 254 14.11 -5.93 10.95
CA GLY A 254 15.39 -6.38 11.52
C GLY A 254 15.58 -6.10 13.02
N GLN A 255 14.64 -5.40 13.65
CA GLN A 255 14.66 -5.04 15.06
C GLN A 255 13.26 -5.24 15.67
N GLU A 256 13.24 -5.58 16.95
CA GLU A 256 12.04 -5.63 17.76
C GLU A 256 11.85 -4.29 18.45
N PRO A 257 10.75 -3.56 18.17
CA PRO A 257 10.45 -2.33 18.90
C PRO A 257 10.25 -2.61 20.38
N ASP A 258 10.60 -1.67 21.24
CA ASP A 258 10.27 -1.76 22.66
C ASP A 258 8.96 -1.02 22.99
N LEU A 259 8.47 -1.21 24.23
CA LEU A 259 7.25 -0.56 24.71
C LEU A 259 7.36 0.97 24.71
N GLN A 260 8.54 1.53 24.99
CA GLN A 260 8.74 2.98 25.07
C GLN A 260 8.58 3.62 23.69
N GLN A 261 9.14 3.00 22.65
CA GLN A 261 9.03 3.49 21.28
C GLN A 261 7.58 3.50 20.81
N ILE A 262 6.79 2.46 21.15
CA ILE A 262 5.35 2.43 20.83
C ILE A 262 4.58 3.49 21.62
N ALA A 263 4.88 3.66 22.91
CA ALA A 263 4.23 4.65 23.76
C ALA A 263 4.47 6.09 23.27
N ALA A 264 5.70 6.38 22.81
CA ALA A 264 6.06 7.67 22.22
C ALA A 264 5.23 7.97 20.96
N ARG A 265 5.03 6.97 20.07
CA ARG A 265 4.18 7.12 18.87
C ARG A 265 2.69 7.31 19.21
N LEU A 266 2.26 6.79 20.36
CA LEU A 266 0.92 7.00 20.90
C LEU A 266 0.80 8.28 21.75
N GLN A 267 1.87 9.07 21.85
CA GLN A 267 1.95 10.29 22.66
C GLN A 267 1.51 10.07 24.12
N MET A 268 1.95 8.96 24.74
CA MET A 268 1.67 8.65 26.14
C MET A 268 2.86 8.00 26.86
N PRO A 269 2.95 8.08 28.19
CA PRO A 269 3.98 7.38 28.95
C PRO A 269 3.86 5.84 28.83
N ALA A 270 5.00 5.14 28.82
CA ALA A 270 5.04 3.68 28.69
C ALA A 270 4.29 2.95 29.82
N TRP A 271 4.33 3.47 31.04
CA TRP A 271 3.58 2.90 32.17
C TRP A 271 2.06 3.01 31.97
N THR A 272 1.59 4.11 31.37
CA THR A 272 0.16 4.33 31.06
C THR A 272 -0.28 3.35 29.98
N LEU A 273 0.53 3.16 28.93
CA LEU A 273 0.26 2.17 27.89
C LEU A 273 0.18 0.76 28.49
N ARG A 274 1.14 0.39 29.35
CA ARG A 274 1.14 -0.91 30.04
C ARG A 274 -0.13 -1.12 30.87
N ARG A 275 -0.51 -0.12 31.67
CA ARG A 275 -1.72 -0.19 32.52
C ARG A 275 -2.99 -0.36 31.69
N LYS A 276 -3.18 0.47 30.66
CA LYS A 276 -4.36 0.40 29.79
C LYS A 276 -4.44 -0.93 29.03
N LEU A 277 -3.32 -1.48 28.57
CA LEU A 277 -3.30 -2.80 27.95
C LEU A 277 -3.71 -3.90 28.94
N ALA A 278 -3.25 -3.83 30.19
CA ALA A 278 -3.64 -4.79 31.22
C ALA A 278 -5.13 -4.68 31.59
N GLU A 279 -5.68 -3.46 31.65
CA GLU A 279 -7.12 -3.22 31.83
C GLU A 279 -7.97 -3.84 30.70
N GLU A 280 -7.44 -3.88 29.46
CA GLU A 280 -8.04 -4.59 28.31
C GLU A 280 -7.71 -6.10 28.26
N GLY A 281 -7.10 -6.66 29.31
CA GLY A 281 -6.74 -8.09 29.36
C GLY A 281 -5.61 -8.49 28.41
N SER A 282 -4.75 -7.55 28.03
CA SER A 282 -3.66 -7.75 27.08
C SER A 282 -2.31 -7.29 27.63
N SER A 283 -1.25 -7.52 26.86
CA SER A 283 0.09 -7.01 27.14
C SER A 283 0.81 -6.70 25.84
N TYR A 284 1.79 -5.80 25.88
CA TYR A 284 2.62 -5.50 24.71
C TYR A 284 3.25 -6.76 24.11
N ARG A 285 3.76 -7.66 24.96
CA ARG A 285 4.38 -8.92 24.52
C ARG A 285 3.37 -9.84 23.82
N ALA A 286 2.13 -9.90 24.32
CA ALA A 286 1.07 -10.66 23.66
C ALA A 286 0.76 -10.08 22.28
N ILE A 287 0.59 -8.75 22.18
CA ILE A 287 0.28 -8.08 20.91
C ILE A 287 1.41 -8.26 19.89
N LEU A 288 2.66 -8.12 20.31
CA LEU A 288 3.84 -8.36 19.49
C LEU A 288 3.85 -9.79 18.92
N ASN A 289 3.64 -10.78 19.78
CA ASN A 289 3.63 -12.18 19.36
C ASN A 289 2.46 -12.49 18.43
N ASP A 290 1.26 -11.99 18.71
CA ASP A 290 0.09 -12.19 17.86
C ASP A 290 0.26 -11.53 16.50
N THR A 291 0.79 -10.30 16.48
CA THR A 291 1.06 -9.57 15.24
C THR A 291 2.11 -10.29 14.40
N ARG A 292 3.23 -10.71 14.99
CA ARG A 292 4.25 -11.51 14.28
C ARG A 292 3.69 -12.85 13.79
N ARG A 293 2.88 -13.54 14.57
CA ARG A 293 2.24 -14.80 14.17
C ARG A 293 1.35 -14.59 12.96
N ASP A 294 0.43 -13.64 13.04
CA ASP A 294 -0.56 -13.39 12.01
C ASP A 294 0.12 -12.94 10.70
N LEU A 295 1.12 -12.06 10.79
CA LEU A 295 1.94 -11.65 9.64
C LEU A 295 2.77 -12.81 9.08
N ALA A 296 3.37 -13.66 9.92
CA ALA A 296 4.13 -14.83 9.46
C ALA A 296 3.24 -15.80 8.68
N MET A 297 2.05 -16.09 9.20
CA MET A 297 1.07 -16.94 8.53
C MET A 297 0.66 -16.32 7.18
N ALA A 298 0.38 -15.02 7.16
CA ALA A 298 0.03 -14.31 5.93
C ALA A 298 1.18 -14.30 4.91
N TYR A 299 2.42 -14.06 5.32
CA TYR A 299 3.59 -14.14 4.45
C TYR A 299 3.79 -15.53 3.86
N ILE A 300 3.69 -16.58 4.68
CA ILE A 300 3.94 -17.95 4.20
C ILE A 300 2.80 -18.44 3.29
N ARG A 301 1.55 -18.07 3.61
CA ARG A 301 0.38 -18.43 2.80
C ARG A 301 0.31 -17.63 1.50
N ASP A 302 0.56 -16.33 1.58
CA ASP A 302 0.22 -15.39 0.52
C ASP A 302 1.44 -14.91 -0.28
N THR A 303 2.68 -15.33 0.01
CA THR A 303 3.87 -14.89 -0.74
C THR A 303 4.86 -16.02 -0.97
N GLU A 304 5.79 -15.80 -1.90
CA GLU A 304 6.91 -16.71 -2.22
C GLU A 304 8.21 -16.37 -1.44
N SER A 305 8.16 -15.40 -0.54
CA SER A 305 9.32 -14.83 0.16
C SER A 305 10.16 -15.89 0.88
N ALA A 306 11.48 -15.71 0.92
CA ALA A 306 12.37 -16.64 1.60
C ALA A 306 12.17 -16.60 3.13
N PHE A 307 12.35 -17.70 3.85
CA PHE A 307 12.10 -17.71 5.31
C PHE A 307 13.02 -16.79 6.10
N GLY A 308 14.28 -16.60 5.65
CA GLY A 308 15.20 -15.64 6.26
C GLY A 308 14.75 -14.19 6.08
N GLU A 309 14.17 -13.87 4.92
CA GLU A 309 13.61 -12.56 4.61
C GLU A 309 12.36 -12.30 5.45
N ILE A 310 11.45 -13.28 5.56
CA ILE A 310 10.28 -13.21 6.45
C ILE A 310 10.74 -13.00 7.90
N ALA A 311 11.78 -13.70 8.35
CA ALA A 311 12.31 -13.53 9.70
C ALA A 311 12.76 -12.08 9.95
N TRP A 312 13.53 -11.50 9.02
CA TRP A 312 13.98 -10.12 9.11
C TRP A 312 12.82 -9.10 9.05
N LEU A 313 11.85 -9.30 8.15
CA LEU A 313 10.64 -8.47 8.02
C LEU A 313 9.77 -8.48 9.29
N LEU A 314 9.85 -9.53 10.09
CA LEU A 314 9.11 -9.66 11.34
C LEU A 314 9.97 -9.30 12.56
N GLY A 315 11.16 -8.73 12.34
CA GLY A 315 12.06 -8.26 13.39
C GLY A 315 12.68 -9.38 14.23
N PHE A 316 12.84 -10.59 13.66
CA PHE A 316 13.61 -11.66 14.32
C PHE A 316 15.10 -11.45 14.10
N SER A 317 15.90 -11.81 15.10
CA SER A 317 17.36 -11.76 15.05
C SER A 317 17.98 -12.83 14.13
N SER A 318 17.28 -13.94 13.87
CA SER A 318 17.74 -15.01 12.98
C SER A 318 16.58 -15.83 12.41
N ALA A 319 16.85 -16.58 11.33
CA ALA A 319 15.88 -17.49 10.72
C ALA A 319 15.50 -18.64 11.66
N GLU A 320 16.43 -19.13 12.47
CA GLU A 320 16.21 -20.20 13.46
C GLU A 320 15.29 -19.73 14.59
N ALA A 321 15.46 -18.48 15.05
CA ALA A 321 14.56 -17.86 16.02
C ALA A 321 13.13 -17.78 15.48
N PHE A 322 12.98 -17.37 14.21
CA PHE A 322 11.69 -17.35 13.52
C PHE A 322 11.08 -18.76 13.39
N GLN A 323 11.84 -19.76 12.93
CA GLN A 323 11.32 -21.12 12.75
C GLN A 323 10.82 -21.73 14.07
N ARG A 324 11.55 -21.55 15.18
CA ARG A 324 11.12 -22.01 16.51
C ARG A 324 9.84 -21.30 16.96
N ALA A 325 9.77 -19.98 16.79
CA ALA A 325 8.58 -19.21 17.13
C ALA A 325 7.36 -19.65 16.28
N PHE A 326 7.55 -19.82 14.97
CA PHE A 326 6.51 -20.25 14.05
C PHE A 326 5.99 -21.64 14.42
N LYS A 327 6.87 -22.62 14.65
CA LYS A 327 6.48 -23.98 15.05
C LYS A 327 5.71 -23.98 16.37
N ARG A 328 6.10 -23.15 17.33
CA ARG A 328 5.37 -22.99 18.60
C ARG A 328 3.95 -22.42 18.38
N TRP A 329 3.76 -21.53 17.40
CA TRP A 329 2.46 -20.92 17.12
C TRP A 329 1.53 -21.78 16.26
N SER A 330 2.07 -22.46 15.25
CA SER A 330 1.30 -23.16 14.22
C SER A 330 1.27 -24.68 14.42
N GLY A 331 2.13 -25.23 15.28
CA GLY A 331 2.31 -26.67 15.46
C GLY A 331 3.17 -27.35 14.39
N GLN A 332 3.53 -26.65 13.31
CA GLN A 332 4.26 -27.20 12.16
C GLN A 332 5.38 -26.29 11.67
N THR A 333 6.29 -26.79 10.84
CA THR A 333 7.37 -25.96 10.29
C THR A 333 6.83 -24.96 9.25
N PRO A 334 7.49 -23.82 9.02
CA PRO A 334 7.11 -22.88 7.95
C PRO A 334 6.99 -23.55 6.56
N GLY A 335 7.91 -24.47 6.25
CA GLY A 335 7.92 -25.22 4.99
C GLY A 335 6.72 -26.15 4.83
N ASP A 336 6.38 -26.89 5.89
CA ASP A 336 5.16 -27.72 5.89
C ASP A 336 3.91 -26.86 5.72
N TYR A 337 3.82 -25.74 6.44
CA TYR A 337 2.69 -24.83 6.35
C TYR A 337 2.48 -24.29 4.94
N ARG A 338 3.57 -23.85 4.28
CA ARG A 338 3.52 -23.40 2.88
C ARG A 338 2.98 -24.49 1.96
N ARG A 339 3.47 -25.73 2.10
CA ARG A 339 3.03 -26.86 1.28
C ARG A 339 1.55 -27.19 1.49
N THR A 340 1.08 -27.19 2.74
CA THR A 340 -0.33 -27.44 3.05
C THR A 340 -1.23 -26.37 2.44
N GLN A 341 -0.86 -25.09 2.56
CA GLN A 341 -1.65 -23.99 1.98
C GLN A 341 -1.71 -24.06 0.45
N ARG A 342 -0.64 -24.51 -0.22
CA ARG A 342 -0.63 -24.67 -1.68
C ARG A 342 -1.45 -25.86 -2.21
N ARG A 343 -1.70 -26.87 -1.38
CA ARG A 343 -2.52 -28.03 -1.77
C ARG A 343 -4.02 -27.79 -1.57
N GLY A 344 -4.39 -26.73 -0.85
CA GLY A 344 -5.79 -26.36 -0.56
C GLY A 344 -6.32 -25.19 -1.40
N VAL A 345 -5.54 -24.73 -2.38
CA VAL A 345 -5.94 -23.83 -3.48
C VAL A 345 -5.92 -24.68 -4.74
#